data_AF-A0A7S4HVB5-F1
#
_entry.id   AF-A0A7S4HVB5-F1
#
_cell.length_a   1.000
_cell.length_b   1.000
_cell.length_c   1.000
_cell.angle_alpha   90.00
_cell.angle_beta   90.00
_cell.angle_gamma   90.00
#
_symmetry.space_group_name_H-M   'P 1'
#
loop_
_entity.id
_entity.type
_entity.pdbx_description
1 polymer ?
#
loop_
_entity_poly.entity_id
_entity_poly.type
_entity_poly.pdbx_seq_one_letter_code
_entity_poly.pdbx_strand_id
1 'polypeptide(L)'
;YQLDVELAQSRMKSLCSFVPSEVFKDDMEVVDCDLMIQRLSRKCTLALEHLKDQFNLHDYIVASNTTHKDTEERFFGFRLVRQLVSISTVLHEMHNTITKSKDTQQWLSFINLQWDIKAQEHSVDLLINSIKTREINETYSLDGIVKAERILKALAQKHQMIPERNLALEALRNVVYDCQEILVEHQRVQRCVTMALSLDRDTNTISEAEELCKGEEIKERVKLVLNP
;
A
#
# COMPACT_ATOMS: atom_id res chain seq x y z
N TYR A 1 16.89 18.50 22.79
CA TYR A 1 15.79 17.89 22.02
C TYR A 1 14.41 18.35 22.48
N GLN A 2 13.93 18.04 23.70
CA GLN A 2 12.60 18.52 24.17
C GLN A 2 12.55 20.04 24.37
N LEU A 3 13.59 20.62 24.99
CA LEU A 3 13.71 22.07 25.20
C LEU A 3 13.78 22.87 23.88
N ASP A 4 14.39 22.33 22.83
CA ASP A 4 14.53 23.03 21.54
C ASP A 4 13.20 23.11 20.79
N VAL A 5 12.35 22.08 20.93
CA VAL A 5 11.00 22.05 20.34
C VAL A 5 10.07 23.01 21.06
N GLU A 6 10.13 23.09 22.39
CA GLU A 6 9.32 24.05 23.16
C GLU A 6 9.74 25.50 22.91
N LEU A 7 11.04 25.76 22.77
CA LEU A 7 11.55 27.08 22.44
C LEU A 7 11.17 27.50 21.01
N ALA A 8 11.21 26.55 20.06
CA ALA A 8 10.76 26.78 18.69
C ALA A 8 9.25 27.05 18.63
N GLN A 9 8.43 26.27 19.35
CA GLN A 9 6.99 26.47 19.44
C GLN A 9 6.62 27.81 20.11
N SER A 10 7.35 28.23 21.13
CA SER A 10 7.18 29.53 21.80
C SER A 10 7.48 30.70 20.85
N ARG A 11 8.57 30.62 20.08
CA ARG A 11 8.92 31.63 19.08
C ARG A 11 7.94 31.68 17.92
N MET A 12 7.44 30.54 17.47
CA MET A 12 6.39 30.47 16.44
C MET A 12 5.09 31.12 16.95
N LYS A 13 4.66 30.81 18.18
CA LYS A 13 3.51 31.46 18.82
C LYS A 13 3.68 32.98 18.93
N SER A 14 4.88 33.44 19.28
CA SER A 14 5.19 34.87 19.37
C SER A 14 5.25 35.58 18.03
N LEU A 15 5.60 34.89 16.94
CA LEU A 15 5.55 35.46 15.59
C LEU A 15 4.11 35.52 15.07
N CYS A 16 3.29 34.50 15.36
CA CYS A 16 1.87 34.47 15.00
C CYS A 16 1.02 35.52 15.76
N SER A 17 1.48 36.04 16.89
CA SER A 17 0.73 37.06 17.67
C SER A 17 0.80 38.48 17.11
N PHE A 18 1.67 38.76 16.13
CA PHE A 18 1.82 40.10 15.54
C PHE A 18 1.09 40.29 14.21
N VAL A 19 0.34 39.27 13.76
CA VAL A 19 -0.31 39.29 12.44
C VAL A 19 -1.81 39.00 12.62
N PRO A 20 -2.71 39.70 11.91
CA PRO A 20 -4.15 39.50 12.07
C PRO A 20 -4.53 38.02 11.94
N SER A 21 -5.02 37.47 13.04
CA SER A 21 -5.28 36.04 13.25
C SER A 21 -6.28 35.45 12.26
N GLU A 22 -7.11 36.26 11.65
CA GLU A 22 -8.14 35.86 10.68
C GLU A 22 -7.55 35.52 9.30
N VAL A 23 -6.42 36.12 8.93
CA VAL A 23 -5.74 35.85 7.64
C VAL A 23 -4.78 34.65 7.76
N PHE A 24 -4.21 34.42 8.95
CA PHE A 24 -3.22 33.37 9.17
C PHE A 24 -3.81 32.05 9.66
N LYS A 25 -5.00 32.05 10.26
CA LYS A 25 -5.57 30.82 10.81
C LYS A 25 -5.82 29.80 9.71
N ASP A 26 -6.45 30.23 8.63
CA ASP A 26 -6.79 29.36 7.52
C ASP A 26 -5.51 28.90 6.78
N ASP A 27 -4.55 29.81 6.60
CA ASP A 27 -3.25 29.47 6.00
C ASP A 27 -2.48 28.41 6.81
N MET A 28 -2.46 28.57 8.15
CA MET A 28 -1.84 27.61 9.06
C MET A 28 -2.57 26.27 9.05
N GLU A 29 -3.91 26.27 8.94
CA GLU A 29 -4.70 25.03 8.87
C GLU A 29 -4.45 24.25 7.57
N VAL A 30 -4.25 24.93 6.43
CA VAL A 30 -3.86 24.26 5.18
C VAL A 30 -2.44 23.68 5.28
N VAL A 31 -1.49 24.42 5.86
CA VAL A 31 -0.13 23.92 6.10
C VAL A 31 -0.14 22.71 7.03
N ASP A 32 -0.94 22.75 8.10
CA ASP A 32 -1.13 21.62 8.99
C ASP A 32 -1.71 20.40 8.26
N CYS A 33 -2.66 20.61 7.34
CA CYS A 33 -3.21 19.55 6.51
C CYS A 33 -2.13 18.90 5.63
N ASP A 34 -1.28 19.69 4.97
CA ASP A 34 -0.18 19.18 4.15
C ASP A 34 0.81 18.35 4.99
N LEU A 35 1.19 18.86 6.17
CA LEU A 35 2.05 18.14 7.10
C LEU A 35 1.42 16.81 7.57
N MET A 36 0.09 16.77 7.75
CA MET A 36 -0.62 15.54 8.09
C MET A 36 -0.59 14.51 6.96
N ILE A 37 -0.76 14.95 5.71
CA ILE A 37 -0.66 14.09 4.52
C ILE A 37 0.76 13.51 4.41
N GLN A 38 1.78 14.34 4.54
CA GLN A 38 3.18 13.88 4.52
C GLN A 38 3.47 12.89 5.65
N ARG A 39 2.98 13.17 6.87
CA ARG A 39 3.14 12.28 8.03
C ARG A 39 2.48 10.92 7.78
N LEU A 40 1.26 10.91 7.25
CA LEU A 40 0.56 9.67 6.91
C LEU A 40 1.30 8.89 5.82
N SER A 41 1.81 9.56 4.78
CA SER A 41 2.61 8.94 3.73
C SER A 41 3.87 8.22 4.28
N ARG A 42 4.57 8.86 5.23
CA ARG A 42 5.71 8.23 5.93
C ARG A 42 5.29 7.00 6.74
N LYS A 43 4.13 7.05 7.42
CA LYS A 43 3.60 5.90 8.16
C LYS A 43 3.25 4.73 7.25
N CYS A 44 2.65 4.99 6.09
CA CYS A 44 2.39 3.97 5.09
C CYS A 44 3.71 3.32 4.60
N THR A 45 4.75 4.12 4.39
CA THR A 45 6.09 3.62 4.01
C THR A 45 6.68 2.71 5.09
N LEU A 46 6.62 3.11 6.36
CA LEU A 46 7.08 2.29 7.49
C LEU A 46 6.29 0.99 7.61
N ALA A 47 4.96 1.04 7.46
CA ALA A 47 4.12 -0.15 7.49
C ALA A 47 4.47 -1.11 6.33
N LEU A 48 4.74 -0.57 5.14
CA LEU A 48 5.17 -1.36 3.97
C LEU A 48 6.48 -2.09 4.21
N GLU A 49 7.48 -1.42 4.79
CA GLU A 49 8.77 -2.04 5.11
C GLU A 49 8.59 -3.18 6.11
N HIS A 50 7.89 -2.93 7.22
CA HIS A 50 7.68 -3.96 8.23
C HIS A 50 6.84 -5.16 7.73
N LEU A 51 5.83 -4.93 6.89
CA LEU A 51 5.05 -6.02 6.31
C LEU A 51 5.88 -6.88 5.36
N LYS A 52 6.73 -6.27 4.54
CA LYS A 52 7.61 -7.01 3.64
C LYS A 52 8.58 -7.89 4.41
N ASP A 53 9.13 -7.39 5.51
CA ASP A 53 10.02 -8.15 6.39
C ASP A 53 9.27 -9.26 7.11
N GLN A 54 8.10 -8.97 7.70
CA GLN A 54 7.33 -9.92 8.50
C GLN A 54 6.81 -11.10 7.67
N PHE A 55 6.35 -10.85 6.45
CA PHE A 55 5.78 -11.88 5.56
C PHE A 55 6.80 -12.45 4.57
N ASN A 56 8.08 -12.05 4.66
CA ASN A 56 9.14 -12.39 3.70
C ASN A 56 8.69 -12.24 2.23
N LEU A 57 8.17 -11.05 1.88
CA LEU A 57 7.65 -10.75 0.54
C LEU A 57 8.76 -10.42 -0.46
N HIS A 58 10.02 -10.63 -0.10
CA HIS A 58 11.19 -10.39 -0.95
C HIS A 58 11.49 -11.58 -1.87
N ASP A 59 11.13 -12.79 -1.45
CA ASP A 59 11.41 -14.02 -2.18
C ASP A 59 10.20 -14.49 -2.98
N TYR A 60 10.27 -14.33 -4.31
CA TYR A 60 9.23 -14.77 -5.26
C TYR A 60 9.15 -16.29 -5.47
N ILE A 61 10.09 -17.04 -4.88
CA ILE A 61 10.17 -18.49 -5.05
C ILE A 61 9.62 -19.13 -3.79
N VAL A 62 8.43 -19.71 -3.88
CA VAL A 62 7.91 -20.56 -2.82
C VAL A 62 8.72 -21.86 -2.88
N ALA A 63 9.72 -22.01 -2.01
CA ALA A 63 10.55 -23.20 -1.93
C ALA A 63 9.71 -24.48 -1.75
N SER A 64 10.28 -25.64 -2.09
CA SER A 64 9.61 -26.95 -1.95
C SER A 64 9.12 -27.25 -0.52
N ASN A 65 9.68 -26.55 0.47
CA ASN A 65 9.46 -26.80 1.89
C ASN A 65 8.46 -25.81 2.53
N THR A 66 7.89 -24.89 1.76
CA THR A 66 6.94 -23.88 2.27
C THR A 66 5.57 -24.51 2.49
N THR A 67 4.99 -24.31 3.67
CA THR A 67 3.70 -24.92 4.05
C THR A 67 2.52 -24.16 3.42
N HIS A 68 1.32 -24.78 3.41
CA HIS A 68 0.09 -24.10 2.98
C HIS A 68 -0.16 -22.82 3.78
N LYS A 69 0.07 -22.88 5.09
CA LYS A 69 -0.08 -21.76 6.01
C LYS A 69 0.84 -20.60 5.64
N ASP A 70 2.10 -20.88 5.33
CA ASP A 70 3.06 -19.84 4.90
C ASP A 70 2.63 -19.17 3.58
N THR A 71 1.92 -19.89 2.72
CA THR A 71 1.41 -19.38 1.45
C THR A 71 0.23 -18.43 1.67
N GLU A 72 -0.71 -18.79 2.54
CA GLU A 72 -1.84 -17.92 2.92
C GLU A 72 -1.37 -16.66 3.64
N GLU A 73 -0.40 -16.78 4.56
CA GLU A 73 0.19 -15.63 5.25
C GLU A 73 0.86 -14.65 4.26
N ARG A 74 1.59 -15.16 3.26
CA ARG A 74 2.18 -14.34 2.19
C ARG A 74 1.12 -13.65 1.33
N PHE A 75 0.06 -14.37 0.97
CA PHE A 75 -1.05 -13.83 0.20
C PHE A 75 -1.71 -12.64 0.91
N PHE A 76 -1.99 -12.82 2.20
CA PHE A 76 -2.47 -11.72 3.04
C PHE A 76 -1.49 -10.54 3.09
N GLY A 77 -0.20 -10.80 3.28
CA GLY A 77 0.85 -9.78 3.26
C GLY A 77 0.85 -8.97 1.96
N PHE A 78 0.76 -9.62 0.80
CA PHE A 78 0.67 -8.94 -0.50
C PHE A 78 -0.56 -8.05 -0.60
N ARG A 79 -1.73 -8.50 -0.12
CA ARG A 79 -2.96 -7.69 -0.14
C ARG A 79 -2.83 -6.43 0.70
N LEU A 80 -2.25 -6.52 1.89
CA LEU A 80 -1.99 -5.33 2.72
C LEU A 80 -1.00 -4.37 2.06
N VAL A 81 0.09 -4.89 1.50
CA VAL A 81 1.08 -4.09 0.77
C VAL A 81 0.45 -3.35 -0.39
N ARG A 82 -0.39 -4.02 -1.18
CA ARG A 82 -1.13 -3.41 -2.29
C ARG A 82 -1.96 -2.21 -1.83
N GLN A 83 -2.74 -2.35 -0.76
CA GLN A 83 -3.59 -1.25 -0.30
C GLN A 83 -2.79 -0.09 0.27
N LEU A 84 -1.71 -0.35 1.01
CA LEU A 84 -0.83 0.70 1.51
C LEU A 84 -0.12 1.45 0.37
N VAL A 85 0.27 0.76 -0.69
CA VAL A 85 0.83 1.38 -1.90
C VAL A 85 -0.19 2.30 -2.58
N SER A 86 -1.45 1.87 -2.69
CA SER A 86 -2.50 2.71 -3.25
C SER A 86 -2.76 3.95 -2.39
N ILE A 87 -2.83 3.78 -1.06
CA ILE A 87 -2.93 4.91 -0.12
C ILE A 87 -1.77 5.89 -0.30
N SER A 88 -0.51 5.41 -0.31
CA SER A 88 0.67 6.26 -0.51
C SER A 88 0.61 7.04 -1.82
N THR A 89 0.07 6.44 -2.89
CA THR A 89 -0.08 7.08 -4.19
C THR A 89 -1.10 8.21 -4.15
N VAL A 90 -2.28 7.95 -3.55
CA VAL A 90 -3.32 8.99 -3.37
C VAL A 90 -2.78 10.15 -2.54
N LEU A 91 -2.06 9.87 -1.44
CA LEU A 91 -1.47 10.90 -0.59
C LEU A 91 -0.41 11.73 -1.34
N HIS A 92 0.35 11.11 -2.23
CA HIS A 92 1.32 11.82 -3.07
C HIS A 92 0.61 12.79 -4.03
N GLU A 93 -0.48 12.36 -4.68
CA GLU A 93 -1.27 13.23 -5.56
C GLU A 93 -1.96 14.36 -4.79
N MET A 94 -2.47 14.07 -3.59
CA MET A 94 -3.03 15.09 -2.71
C MET A 94 -1.98 16.15 -2.33
N HIS A 95 -0.79 15.72 -1.91
CA HIS A 95 0.33 16.62 -1.60
C HIS A 95 0.75 17.46 -2.82
N ASN A 96 0.88 16.84 -3.99
CA ASN A 96 1.21 17.53 -5.23
C ASN A 96 0.16 18.59 -5.59
N THR A 97 -1.12 18.31 -5.35
CA THR A 97 -2.20 19.24 -5.64
C THR A 97 -2.18 20.43 -4.67
N ILE A 98 -1.98 20.20 -3.37
CA ILE A 98 -1.89 21.27 -2.37
C ILE A 98 -0.72 22.21 -2.68
N THR A 99 0.46 21.64 -2.94
CA THR A 99 1.69 22.41 -3.20
C THR A 99 1.67 23.19 -4.51
N LYS A 100 0.93 22.71 -5.53
CA LYS A 100 0.83 23.37 -6.84
C LYS A 100 -0.38 24.26 -7.00
N SER A 101 -1.29 24.28 -6.01
CA SER A 101 -2.51 25.09 -6.09
C SER A 101 -2.16 26.57 -6.19
N LYS A 102 -2.74 27.23 -7.19
CA LYS A 102 -2.66 28.69 -7.37
C LYS A 102 -4.01 29.37 -7.13
N ASP A 103 -5.07 28.58 -6.98
CA ASP A 103 -6.41 29.06 -6.67
C ASP A 103 -6.58 29.11 -5.15
N THR A 104 -6.71 30.32 -4.61
CA THR A 104 -6.88 30.57 -3.18
C THR A 104 -8.14 29.89 -2.63
N GLN A 105 -9.26 29.87 -3.36
CA GLN A 105 -10.49 29.24 -2.88
C GLN A 105 -10.34 27.73 -2.81
N GLN A 106 -9.73 27.13 -3.84
CA GLN A 106 -9.41 25.70 -3.82
C GLN A 106 -8.43 25.37 -2.70
N TRP A 107 -7.41 26.20 -2.49
CA TRP A 107 -6.40 26.00 -1.47
C TRP A 107 -6.97 26.03 -0.05
N LEU A 108 -7.82 27.02 0.27
CA LEU A 108 -8.53 27.10 1.55
C LEU A 108 -9.50 25.92 1.75
N SER A 109 -10.06 25.35 0.67
CA SER A 109 -10.96 24.20 0.77
C SER A 109 -10.30 22.96 1.37
N PHE A 110 -8.96 22.87 1.33
CA PHE A 110 -8.20 21.72 1.85
C PHE A 110 -8.21 21.61 3.38
N ILE A 111 -8.52 22.70 4.10
CA ILE A 111 -8.72 22.68 5.56
C ILE A 111 -9.74 21.60 5.96
N ASN A 112 -10.78 21.43 5.14
CA ASN A 112 -11.85 20.47 5.40
C ASN A 112 -11.39 19.00 5.39
N LEU A 113 -10.18 18.72 4.87
CA LEU A 113 -9.63 17.37 4.81
C LEU A 113 -8.97 16.94 6.14
N GLN A 114 -8.62 17.86 7.03
CA GLN A 114 -7.80 17.57 8.22
C GLN A 114 -8.35 16.40 9.04
N TRP A 115 -9.62 16.42 9.41
CA TRP A 115 -10.21 15.41 10.28
C TRP A 115 -10.27 14.03 9.62
N ASP A 116 -10.56 13.99 8.33
CA ASP A 116 -10.59 12.74 7.59
C ASP A 116 -9.20 12.13 7.43
N ILE A 117 -8.18 12.96 7.13
CA ILE A 117 -6.78 12.53 7.11
C ILE A 117 -6.35 12.03 8.49
N LYS A 118 -6.76 12.72 9.57
CA LYS A 118 -6.44 12.29 10.94
C LYS A 118 -7.05 10.94 11.29
N ALA A 119 -8.28 10.70 10.86
CA ALA A 119 -8.95 9.42 11.07
C ALA A 119 -8.23 8.29 10.33
N GLN A 120 -7.82 8.51 9.08
CA GLN A 120 -7.08 7.49 8.31
C GLN A 120 -5.68 7.26 8.87
N GLU A 121 -5.06 8.30 9.41
CA GLU A 121 -3.79 8.17 10.13
C GLU A 121 -3.92 7.23 11.34
N HIS A 122 -5.02 7.32 12.09
CA HIS A 122 -5.26 6.41 13.20
C HIS A 122 -5.41 4.96 12.73
N SER A 123 -6.10 4.70 11.61
CA SER A 123 -6.21 3.36 11.03
C SER A 123 -4.84 2.76 10.67
N VAL A 124 -3.94 3.57 10.11
CA VAL A 124 -2.56 3.13 9.81
C VAL A 124 -1.74 2.93 11.09
N ASP A 125 -1.92 3.76 12.12
CA ASP A 125 -1.27 3.58 13.42
C ASP A 125 -1.69 2.27 14.09
N LEU A 126 -2.97 1.91 14.03
CA LEU A 126 -3.45 0.62 14.53
C LEU A 126 -2.77 -0.54 13.81
N LEU A 127 -2.65 -0.48 12.47
CA LEU A 127 -1.91 -1.48 11.71
C LEU A 127 -0.44 -1.56 12.13
N ILE A 128 0.26 -0.43 12.24
CA ILE A 128 1.67 -0.40 12.66
C ILE A 128 1.83 -1.02 14.05
N ASN A 129 0.92 -0.75 14.98
CA ASN A 129 0.95 -1.34 16.31
C ASN A 129 0.74 -2.85 16.25
N SER A 130 -0.24 -3.34 15.48
CA SER A 130 -0.45 -4.78 15.27
C SER A 130 0.76 -5.47 14.62
N ILE A 131 1.44 -4.81 13.67
CA ILE A 131 2.68 -5.30 13.08
C ILE A 131 3.77 -5.45 14.15
N LYS A 132 3.97 -4.40 14.97
CA LYS A 132 4.98 -4.39 16.04
C LYS A 132 4.72 -5.43 17.11
N THR A 133 3.46 -5.64 17.51
CA THR A 133 3.09 -6.66 18.50
C THR A 133 2.99 -8.07 17.90
N ARG A 134 3.11 -8.21 16.57
CA ARG A 134 2.89 -9.45 15.81
C ARG A 134 1.47 -10.02 15.98
N GLU A 135 0.51 -9.16 16.29
CA GLU A 135 -0.91 -9.50 16.48
C GLU A 135 -1.74 -8.97 15.30
N ILE A 136 -1.28 -9.23 14.07
CA ILE A 136 -2.03 -8.85 12.88
C ILE A 136 -3.19 -9.83 12.70
N ASN A 137 -4.40 -9.29 12.73
CA ASN A 137 -5.60 -10.05 12.39
C ASN A 137 -5.97 -9.81 10.92
N GLU A 138 -6.05 -10.88 10.14
CA GLU A 138 -6.27 -10.80 8.69
C GLU A 138 -7.48 -9.94 8.32
N THR A 139 -8.62 -10.23 8.93
CA THR A 139 -9.90 -9.60 8.63
C THR A 139 -9.92 -8.14 9.05
N TYR A 140 -9.54 -7.84 10.30
CA TYR A 140 -9.64 -6.48 10.83
C TYR A 140 -8.59 -5.55 10.24
N SER A 141 -7.34 -6.03 10.09
CA SER A 141 -6.26 -5.23 9.53
C SER A 141 -6.50 -4.90 8.07
N LEU A 142 -6.99 -5.86 7.27
CA LEU A 142 -7.29 -5.59 5.87
C LEU A 142 -8.51 -4.69 5.71
N ASP A 143 -9.60 -4.94 6.43
CA ASP A 143 -10.82 -4.13 6.36
C ASP A 143 -10.56 -2.67 6.75
N GLY A 144 -9.79 -2.44 7.82
CA GLY A 144 -9.41 -1.10 8.26
C GLY A 144 -8.64 -0.31 7.19
N ILE A 145 -7.69 -0.97 6.52
CA ILE A 145 -6.88 -0.33 5.47
C ILE A 145 -7.67 -0.13 4.18
N VAL A 146 -8.51 -1.08 3.78
CA VAL A 146 -9.40 -0.94 2.60
C VAL A 146 -10.39 0.20 2.80
N LYS A 147 -10.94 0.36 4.01
CA LYS A 147 -11.81 1.50 4.32
C LYS A 147 -11.05 2.83 4.23
N ALA A 148 -9.84 2.88 4.79
CA ALA A 148 -9.01 4.08 4.74
C ALA A 148 -8.67 4.49 3.30
N GLU A 149 -8.28 3.52 2.47
CA GLU A 149 -8.03 3.73 1.04
C GLU A 149 -9.25 4.29 0.32
N ARG A 150 -10.43 3.69 0.50
CA ARG A 150 -11.68 4.15 -0.14
C ARG A 150 -12.03 5.58 0.25
N ILE A 151 -11.89 5.93 1.53
CA ILE A 151 -12.17 7.28 2.02
C ILE A 151 -11.19 8.28 1.39
N LEU A 152 -9.89 7.99 1.39
CA LEU A 152 -8.88 8.87 0.79
C LEU A 152 -9.13 9.08 -0.71
N LYS A 153 -9.46 8.00 -1.45
CA LYS A 153 -9.82 8.10 -2.87
C LYS A 153 -11.05 8.98 -3.08
N ALA A 154 -12.10 8.80 -2.28
CA ALA A 154 -13.31 9.59 -2.38
C ALA A 154 -13.06 11.08 -2.09
N LEU A 155 -12.24 11.40 -1.08
CA LEU A 155 -11.85 12.77 -0.75
C LEU A 155 -11.04 13.40 -1.87
N ALA A 156 -10.03 12.70 -2.35
CA ALA A 156 -9.17 13.20 -3.40
C ALA A 156 -9.94 13.38 -4.73
N GLN A 157 -10.93 12.52 -5.03
CA GLN A 157 -11.85 12.72 -6.16
C GLN A 157 -12.77 13.93 -5.97
N LYS A 158 -13.40 14.06 -4.79
CA LYS A 158 -14.29 15.18 -4.45
C LYS A 158 -13.60 16.53 -4.60
N HIS A 159 -12.32 16.61 -4.22
CA HIS A 159 -11.50 17.81 -4.30
C HIS A 159 -10.67 17.92 -5.60
N GLN A 160 -10.92 17.04 -6.58
CA GLN A 160 -10.23 17.01 -7.89
C GLN A 160 -8.70 16.95 -7.79
N MET A 161 -8.18 16.25 -6.77
CA MET A 161 -6.76 16.12 -6.46
C MET A 161 -6.10 14.92 -7.16
N ILE A 162 -6.89 14.02 -7.74
CA ILE A 162 -6.39 12.91 -8.56
C ILE A 162 -6.66 13.26 -10.02
N PRO A 163 -5.63 13.30 -10.87
CA PRO A 163 -5.83 13.45 -12.30
C PRO A 163 -6.64 12.28 -12.85
N GLU A 164 -7.67 12.54 -13.66
CA GLU A 164 -8.45 11.48 -14.34
C GLU A 164 -7.58 10.54 -15.20
N ARG A 165 -6.32 10.91 -15.47
CA ARG A 165 -5.36 10.19 -16.32
C ARG A 165 -4.12 9.64 -15.63
N ASN A 166 -3.91 9.82 -14.32
CA ASN A 166 -2.75 9.23 -13.63
C ASN A 166 -3.04 7.78 -13.18
N LEU A 167 -3.13 6.88 -14.16
CA LEU A 167 -3.37 5.44 -13.95
C LEU A 167 -2.13 4.59 -14.22
N ALA A 168 -1.12 5.08 -14.95
CA ALA A 168 -0.11 4.20 -15.54
C ALA A 168 0.83 3.52 -14.53
N LEU A 169 1.44 4.28 -13.60
CA LEU A 169 2.43 3.73 -12.67
C LEU A 169 1.79 2.95 -11.50
N GLU A 170 0.66 3.41 -10.99
CA GLU A 170 -0.10 2.71 -9.95
C GLU A 170 -0.70 1.41 -10.49
N ALA A 171 -1.33 1.46 -11.67
CA ALA A 171 -1.82 0.24 -12.31
C ALA A 171 -0.66 -0.72 -12.57
N LEU A 172 0.51 -0.24 -13.02
CA LEU A 172 1.65 -1.12 -13.26
C LEU A 172 2.18 -1.75 -11.96
N ARG A 173 2.24 -1.00 -10.85
CA ARG A 173 2.68 -1.55 -9.55
C ARG A 173 1.66 -2.52 -8.96
N ASN A 174 0.37 -2.22 -9.08
CA ASN A 174 -0.72 -3.12 -8.69
C ASN A 174 -0.73 -4.37 -9.57
N VAL A 175 -0.50 -4.23 -10.87
CA VAL A 175 -0.34 -5.36 -11.81
C VAL A 175 0.86 -6.21 -11.43
N VAL A 176 1.98 -5.61 -11.00
CA VAL A 176 3.12 -6.39 -10.48
C VAL A 176 2.72 -7.20 -9.24
N TYR A 177 1.98 -6.61 -8.29
CA TYR A 177 1.46 -7.36 -7.14
C TYR A 177 0.43 -8.43 -7.54
N ASP A 178 -0.46 -8.15 -8.49
CA ASP A 178 -1.42 -9.10 -9.04
C ASP A 178 -0.71 -10.28 -9.74
N CYS A 179 0.32 -10.00 -10.54
CA CYS A 179 1.15 -11.01 -11.16
C CYS A 179 1.90 -11.86 -10.13
N GLN A 180 2.34 -11.25 -9.02
CA GLN A 180 2.99 -11.98 -7.92
C GLN A 180 1.99 -12.90 -7.20
N GLU A 181 0.78 -12.43 -6.95
CA GLU A 181 -0.32 -13.21 -6.40
C GLU A 181 -0.66 -14.42 -7.28
N ILE A 182 -0.83 -14.18 -8.60
CA ILE A 182 -1.09 -15.22 -9.59
C ILE A 182 0.07 -16.22 -9.67
N LEU A 183 1.32 -15.76 -9.60
CA LEU A 183 2.49 -16.65 -9.64
C LEU A 183 2.52 -17.59 -8.44
N VAL A 184 2.19 -17.09 -7.25
CA VAL A 184 2.08 -17.90 -6.02
C VAL A 184 0.97 -18.95 -6.17
N GLU A 185 -0.20 -18.56 -6.66
CA GLU A 185 -1.31 -19.51 -6.89
C GLU A 185 -0.96 -20.56 -7.97
N HIS A 186 -0.33 -20.15 -9.08
CA HIS A 186 0.13 -21.09 -10.10
C HIS A 186 1.12 -22.11 -9.52
N GLN A 187 2.10 -21.66 -8.73
CA GLN A 187 3.04 -22.55 -8.05
C GLN A 187 2.36 -23.47 -7.03
N ARG A 188 1.23 -23.07 -6.44
CA ARG A 188 0.39 -23.92 -5.57
C ARG A 188 -0.35 -24.99 -6.39
N VAL A 189 -1.02 -24.60 -7.47
CA VAL A 189 -1.74 -25.52 -8.36
C VAL A 189 -0.78 -26.55 -8.97
N GLN A 190 0.39 -26.11 -9.45
CA GLN A 190 1.39 -27.00 -10.02
C GLN A 190 1.86 -28.07 -9.02
N ARG A 191 1.95 -27.73 -7.72
CA ARG A 191 2.24 -28.71 -6.66
C ARG A 191 1.10 -29.69 -6.44
N CYS A 192 -0.14 -29.23 -6.38
CA CYS A 192 -1.30 -30.10 -6.25
C CYS A 192 -1.37 -31.09 -7.41
N VAL A 193 -1.11 -30.63 -8.64
CA VAL A 193 -1.03 -31.49 -9.84
C VAL A 193 0.13 -32.47 -9.73
N THR A 194 1.33 -32.04 -9.33
CA THR A 194 2.48 -32.94 -9.16
C THR A 194 2.23 -34.00 -8.08
N MET A 195 1.60 -33.60 -6.97
CA MET A 195 1.22 -34.51 -5.88
C MET A 195 0.17 -35.51 -6.34
N ALA A 196 -0.87 -35.04 -7.04
CA ALA A 196 -1.89 -35.90 -7.65
C ALA A 196 -1.28 -36.88 -8.65
N LEU A 197 -0.38 -36.43 -9.53
CA LEU A 197 0.35 -37.28 -10.48
C LEU A 197 1.28 -38.28 -9.77
N SER A 198 1.87 -37.91 -8.63
CA SER A 198 2.70 -38.83 -7.84
C SER A 198 1.88 -39.88 -7.09
N LEU A 199 0.67 -39.55 -6.66
CA LEU A 199 -0.31 -40.49 -6.14
C LEU A 199 -0.89 -41.36 -7.27
N ASP A 200 -0.97 -40.82 -8.49
CA ASP A 200 -1.45 -41.54 -9.67
C ASP A 200 -0.37 -42.43 -10.33
N ARG A 201 0.93 -42.18 -10.05
CA ARG A 201 2.04 -43.12 -10.34
C ARG A 201 1.87 -44.44 -9.61
N ASP A 202 1.23 -44.43 -8.43
CA ASP A 202 0.88 -45.65 -7.71
C ASP A 202 -0.33 -46.39 -8.34
N THR A 203 -1.08 -45.75 -9.27
CA THR A 203 -2.25 -46.30 -9.99
C THR A 203 -2.07 -46.51 -11.50
N ASN A 204 -0.86 -46.30 -12.04
CA ASN A 204 -0.37 -46.89 -13.30
C ASN A 204 -0.94 -46.35 -14.64
N THR A 205 -1.19 -45.04 -14.77
CA THR A 205 -1.77 -44.43 -16.00
C THR A 205 -1.02 -43.20 -16.55
N ILE A 206 0.32 -43.24 -16.62
CA ILE A 206 1.12 -42.06 -17.03
C ILE A 206 1.78 -42.27 -18.39
N SER A 207 1.25 -41.59 -19.40
CA SER A 207 2.01 -41.26 -20.61
C SER A 207 1.62 -39.90 -21.21
N GLU A 208 0.41 -39.38 -20.98
CA GLU A 208 -0.06 -38.15 -21.66
C GLU A 208 0.04 -36.88 -20.79
N ALA A 209 0.02 -36.99 -19.45
CA ALA A 209 0.04 -35.83 -18.55
C ALA A 209 1.44 -35.22 -18.32
N GLU A 210 2.52 -36.00 -18.57
CA GLU A 210 3.90 -35.55 -18.35
C GLU A 210 4.42 -34.59 -19.44
N GLU A 211 3.82 -34.58 -20.63
CA GLU A 211 4.18 -33.61 -21.69
C GLU A 211 3.61 -32.21 -21.41
N LEU A 212 2.43 -32.11 -20.79
CA LEU A 212 1.76 -30.83 -20.53
C LEU A 212 2.35 -30.04 -19.34
N CYS A 213 3.07 -30.69 -18.42
CA CYS A 213 3.56 -30.08 -17.17
C CYS A 213 5.01 -29.59 -17.22
N LYS A 214 5.72 -29.73 -18.35
CA LYS A 214 7.07 -29.17 -18.49
C LYS A 214 6.96 -27.68 -18.76
N GLY A 215 7.02 -26.90 -17.68
CA GLY A 215 7.01 -25.42 -17.67
C GLY A 215 8.17 -24.74 -18.41
N GLU A 216 8.77 -25.38 -19.43
CA GLU A 216 9.71 -24.77 -20.36
C GLU A 216 8.98 -23.88 -21.39
N GLU A 217 7.78 -24.26 -21.85
CA GLU A 217 7.01 -23.44 -22.81
C GLU A 217 6.61 -22.06 -22.22
N ILE A 218 6.27 -22.01 -20.94
CA ILE A 218 5.92 -20.74 -20.27
C ILE A 218 7.18 -19.91 -20.01
N LYS A 219 8.31 -20.53 -19.64
CA LYS A 219 9.60 -19.83 -19.50
C LYS A 219 10.09 -19.25 -20.82
N GLU A 220 9.93 -19.97 -21.93
CA GLU A 220 10.27 -19.46 -23.26
C GLU A 220 9.32 -18.35 -23.72
N ARG A 221 8.01 -18.49 -23.50
CA ARG A 221 7.04 -17.44 -23.81
C ARG A 221 7.25 -16.18 -22.99
N VAL A 222 7.60 -16.29 -21.71
CA VAL A 222 7.92 -15.15 -20.85
C VAL A 222 9.26 -14.51 -21.26
N LYS A 223 10.26 -15.29 -21.69
CA LYS A 223 11.52 -14.76 -22.24
C LYS A 223 11.31 -13.99 -23.54
N LEU A 224 10.46 -14.47 -24.44
CA LEU A 224 10.12 -13.80 -25.70
C LEU A 224 9.36 -12.48 -25.50
N VAL A 225 8.63 -12.34 -24.40
CA VAL A 225 7.90 -11.10 -24.06
C VAL A 225 8.81 -10.09 -23.33
N LEU A 226 9.82 -10.54 -22.61
CA LEU A 226 10.74 -9.69 -21.82
C LEU A 226 11.95 -9.19 -22.60
N ASN A 227 12.26 -9.77 -23.76
CA ASN A 227 13.26 -9.27 -24.71
C ASN A 227 12.63 -9.21 -26.10
N PRO A 228 12.15 -8.05 -26.57
CA PRO A 228 11.59 -7.90 -27.92
C PRO A 228 12.64 -8.11 -29.02
#